data_AF-A0A942N7B0-F1
#
_entry.id   AF-A0A942N7B0-F1
#
_cell.length_a   1.000
_cell.length_b   1.000
_cell.length_c   1.000
_cell.angle_alpha   90.00
_cell.angle_beta   90.00
_cell.angle_gamma   90.00
#
_symmetry.space_group_name_H-M   'P 1'
#
loop_
_entity.id
_entity.type
_entity.pdbx_description
1 polymer ?
#
loop_
_entity_poly.entity_id
_entity_poly.type
_entity_poly.pdbx_seq_one_letter_code
_entity_poly.pdbx_strand_id
1 'polypeptide(L)'
;MMTTYILAIIAGAAVVWYIVSGILIFDELRKRGEKVYFIFLNFMLPFYANKYKKITFEETGKVGKLFYHWLIAINTALVFAIAAIISNSL
;
A
#
# COMPACT_ATOMS: atom_id res chain seq x y z
N MET A 1 6.17 5.19 -26.63
CA MET A 1 6.78 3.86 -26.44
C MET A 1 7.78 3.82 -25.28
N MET A 2 8.97 4.47 -25.35
CA MET A 2 9.95 4.43 -24.25
C MET A 2 9.40 4.94 -22.89
N THR A 3 8.71 6.08 -22.90
CA THR A 3 8.10 6.69 -21.70
C THR A 3 7.06 5.76 -21.05
N THR A 4 6.23 5.11 -21.84
CA THR A 4 5.22 4.14 -21.38
C THR A 4 5.83 3.01 -20.57
N TYR A 5 6.96 2.45 -21.03
CA TYR A 5 7.66 1.38 -20.31
C TYR A 5 8.22 1.87 -18.97
N ILE A 6 8.79 3.07 -18.92
CA ILE A 6 9.31 3.66 -17.67
C ILE A 6 8.17 3.83 -16.66
N LEU A 7 7.03 4.38 -17.09
CA LEU A 7 5.85 4.56 -16.23
C LEU A 7 5.31 3.22 -15.73
N ALA A 8 5.26 2.20 -16.60
CA ALA A 8 4.83 0.85 -16.23
C ALA A 8 5.77 0.19 -15.21
N ILE A 9 7.09 0.35 -15.35
CA ILE A 9 8.08 -0.16 -14.39
C ILE A 9 7.90 0.52 -13.02
N ILE A 10 7.73 1.85 -12.99
CA ILE A 10 7.50 2.59 -11.74
C ILE A 10 6.19 2.13 -11.08
N ALA A 11 5.12 1.97 -11.85
CA ALA A 11 3.86 1.44 -11.35
C ALA A 11 4.04 0.03 -10.76
N GLY A 12 4.78 -0.86 -11.45
CA GLY A 12 5.10 -2.19 -10.95
C GLY A 12 5.90 -2.17 -9.65
N ALA A 13 6.93 -1.32 -9.55
CA ALA A 13 7.69 -1.15 -8.31
C ALA A 13 6.83 -0.63 -7.15
N ALA A 14 5.91 0.30 -7.43
CA ALA A 14 4.96 0.80 -6.44
C ALA A 14 3.97 -0.27 -5.96
N VAL A 15 3.53 -1.18 -6.83
CA VAL A 15 2.72 -2.35 -6.44
C VAL A 15 3.48 -3.27 -5.50
N VAL A 16 4.77 -3.54 -5.77
CA VAL A 16 5.61 -4.34 -4.86
C VAL A 16 5.72 -3.65 -3.50
N TRP A 17 5.98 -2.34 -3.49
CA TRP A 17 6.04 -1.57 -2.25
C TRP A 17 4.70 -1.57 -1.49
N TYR A 18 3.57 -1.51 -2.19
CA TYR A 18 2.23 -1.63 -1.60
C TYR A 18 2.04 -2.97 -0.89
N ILE A 19 2.40 -4.07 -1.55
CA ILE A 19 2.31 -5.42 -0.99
C ILE A 19 3.20 -5.56 0.23
N VAL A 20 4.47 -5.15 0.14
CA VAL A 20 5.43 -5.23 1.26
C VAL A 20 4.95 -4.42 2.46
N SER A 21 4.52 -3.17 2.24
CA SER A 21 3.99 -2.34 3.33
C SER A 21 2.75 -2.97 3.97
N GLY A 22 1.90 -3.60 3.16
CA GLY A 22 0.73 -4.32 3.62
C GLY A 22 1.04 -5.53 4.50
N ILE A 23 2.02 -6.34 4.10
CA ILE A 23 2.50 -7.49 4.89
C ILE A 23 3.09 -7.01 6.22
N LEU A 24 3.84 -5.90 6.22
CA LEU A 24 4.40 -5.33 7.45
C LEU A 24 3.31 -4.80 8.39
N ILE A 25 2.28 -4.13 7.86
CA ILE A 25 1.11 -3.71 8.66
C ILE A 25 0.44 -4.94 9.28
N PHE A 26 0.25 -6.01 8.50
CA PHE A 26 -0.36 -7.24 8.99
C PHE A 26 0.46 -7.89 10.10
N ASP A 27 1.78 -7.99 9.93
CA ASP A 27 2.68 -8.55 10.95
C ASP A 27 2.65 -7.73 12.24
N GLU A 28 2.62 -6.40 12.12
CA GLU A 28 2.54 -5.48 13.24
C GLU A 28 1.20 -5.59 13.99
N LEU A 29 0.08 -5.72 13.27
CA LEU A 29 -1.23 -6.00 13.88
C LEU A 29 -1.26 -7.37 14.56
N ARG A 30 -0.68 -8.40 13.94
CA ARG A 30 -0.59 -9.75 14.50
C ARG A 30 0.20 -9.76 15.81
N LYS A 31 1.33 -9.05 15.87
CA LYS A 31 2.14 -8.89 17.10
C LYS A 31 1.36 -8.25 18.25
N ARG A 32 0.39 -7.39 17.92
CA ARG A 32 -0.51 -6.73 18.89
C ARG A 32 -1.72 -7.59 19.29
N GLY A 33 -1.75 -8.85 18.87
CA GLY A 33 -2.83 -9.79 19.23
C GLY A 33 -4.11 -9.62 18.42
N GLU A 34 -4.09 -8.82 17.36
CA GLU A 34 -5.27 -8.60 16.53
C GLU A 34 -5.59 -9.82 15.67
N LYS A 35 -6.88 -10.17 15.60
CA LYS A 35 -7.37 -11.27 14.73
C LYS A 35 -7.27 -10.83 13.28
N VAL A 36 -6.21 -11.26 12.61
CA VAL A 36 -5.94 -11.00 11.20
C VAL A 36 -5.96 -12.30 10.41
N TYR A 37 -6.68 -12.32 9.29
CA TYR A 37 -6.85 -13.51 8.45
C TYR A 37 -6.07 -13.33 7.16
N PHE A 38 -5.04 -14.16 6.95
CA PHE A 38 -4.12 -14.03 5.82
C PHE A 38 -4.81 -14.20 4.44
N ILE A 39 -5.85 -15.02 4.37
CA ILE A 39 -6.61 -15.30 3.13
C ILE A 39 -7.24 -14.03 2.54
N PHE A 40 -7.56 -13.05 3.39
CA PHE A 40 -8.18 -11.80 2.95
C PHE A 40 -7.18 -10.64 2.88
N LEU A 41 -5.88 -10.90 2.95
CA LEU A 41 -4.88 -9.83 3.04
C LEU A 41 -5.05 -8.80 1.91
N ASN A 42 -5.12 -9.22 0.64
CA ASN A 42 -5.24 -8.28 -0.47
C ASN A 42 -6.56 -7.49 -0.49
N PHE A 43 -7.69 -8.12 -0.15
CA PHE A 43 -9.00 -7.47 -0.19
C PHE A 43 -9.26 -6.60 1.05
N MET A 44 -8.76 -7.01 2.21
CA MET A 44 -8.90 -6.32 3.50
C MET A 44 -7.70 -5.43 3.82
N LEU A 45 -6.72 -5.28 2.93
CA LEU A 45 -5.57 -4.38 3.13
C LEU A 45 -5.98 -2.96 3.56
N PRO A 46 -6.98 -2.30 2.93
CA PRO A 46 -7.46 -1.00 3.39
C PRO A 46 -8.04 -1.04 4.81
N PHE A 47 -8.75 -2.12 5.17
CA PHE A 47 -9.29 -2.32 6.50
C PHE A 47 -8.17 -2.47 7.54
N TYR A 48 -7.16 -3.31 7.26
CA TYR A 48 -6.00 -3.49 8.12
C TYR A 48 -5.16 -2.21 8.22
N ALA A 49 -4.98 -1.47 7.14
CA ALA A 49 -4.28 -0.18 7.16
C ALA A 49 -5.00 0.85 8.05
N ASN A 50 -6.32 0.96 7.94
CA ASN A 50 -7.11 1.85 8.80
C ASN A 50 -7.08 1.42 10.26
N LYS A 51 -7.12 0.11 10.52
CA LYS A 51 -7.01 -0.43 11.88
C LYS A 51 -5.64 -0.13 12.49
N TYR A 52 -4.57 -0.34 11.72
CA TYR A 52 -3.20 0.02 12.13
C TYR A 52 -3.05 1.52 12.41
N LYS A 53 -3.61 2.37 11.54
CA LYS A 53 -3.65 3.83 11.77
C LYS A 53 -4.32 4.17 13.11
N LYS A 54 -5.48 3.56 13.40
CA LYS A 54 -6.23 3.81 14.64
C LYS A 54 -5.41 3.40 15.86
N ILE A 55 -4.92 2.17 15.88
CA ILE A 55 -4.16 1.63 17.01
C ILE A 55 -2.88 2.43 17.27
N THR A 56 -2.10 2.72 16.22
CA THR A 56 -0.85 3.49 16.40
C THR A 56 -1.10 4.91 16.89
N PHE A 57 -2.19 5.54 16.45
CA PHE A 57 -2.60 6.84 16.94
C PHE A 57 -3.05 6.80 18.41
N GLU A 58 -3.81 5.78 18.80
CA GLU A 58 -4.25 5.60 20.19
C GLU A 58 -3.07 5.33 21.14
N GLU A 59 -2.06 4.57 20.72
CA GLU A 59 -0.91 4.24 21.55
C GLU A 59 0.15 5.37 21.63
N THR A 60 0.39 6.07 20.52
CA THR A 60 1.54 7.00 20.41
C THR A 60 1.14 8.46 20.20
N GLY A 61 -0.15 8.74 20.04
CA GLY A 61 -0.67 10.04 19.62
C GLY A 61 -0.34 10.41 18.17
N LYS A 62 0.26 9.50 17.39
CA LYS A 62 0.69 9.72 16.00
C LYS A 62 0.37 8.52 15.11
N VAL A 63 0.12 8.79 13.84
CA VAL A 63 -0.11 7.72 12.84
C VAL A 63 1.21 7.00 12.57
N GLY A 64 1.18 5.66 12.61
CA GLY A 64 2.34 4.83 12.35
C GLY A 64 2.89 4.98 10.94
N LYS A 65 4.21 4.94 10.80
CA LYS A 65 4.92 5.19 9.52
C LYS A 65 4.47 4.25 8.39
N LEU A 66 4.16 2.98 8.72
CA LEU A 66 3.75 1.98 7.72
C LEU A 66 2.46 2.37 6.99
N PHE A 67 1.57 3.12 7.64
CA PHE A 67 0.36 3.64 6.99
C PHE A 67 0.70 4.59 5.84
N TYR A 68 1.70 5.47 6.04
CA TYR A 68 2.15 6.38 5.00
C TYR A 68 2.87 5.64 3.87
N HIS A 69 3.70 4.64 4.18
CA HIS A 69 4.32 3.79 3.15
C HIS A 69 3.25 3.10 2.27
N TRP A 70 2.23 2.52 2.90
CA TRP A 70 1.11 1.90 2.20
C TRP A 70 0.32 2.89 1.35
N LEU A 71 0.00 4.07 1.92
CA LEU A 71 -0.77 5.12 1.24
C LEU A 71 -0.01 5.73 0.05
N ILE A 72 1.29 6.00 0.21
CA ILE A 72 2.12 6.52 -0.88
C ILE A 72 2.21 5.47 -1.98
N ALA A 73 2.50 4.21 -1.63
CA ALA A 73 2.66 3.15 -2.61
C ALA A 73 1.40 2.92 -3.47
N ILE A 74 0.20 2.89 -2.88
CA ILE A 74 -1.04 2.71 -3.66
C ILE A 74 -1.32 3.92 -4.57
N ASN A 75 -1.09 5.14 -4.10
CA ASN A 75 -1.30 6.34 -4.92
C ASN A 75 -0.27 6.43 -6.05
N THR A 76 1.01 6.12 -5.78
CA THR A 76 2.05 6.05 -6.80
C THR A 76 1.71 4.99 -7.84
N ALA A 77 1.30 3.77 -7.43
CA ALA A 77 0.90 2.74 -8.38
C ALA A 77 -0.24 3.22 -9.29
N LEU A 78 -1.27 3.86 -8.72
CA LEU A 78 -2.44 4.34 -9.46
C LEU A 78 -2.08 5.46 -10.44
N VAL A 79 -1.36 6.49 -9.99
CA VAL A 79 -0.97 7.64 -10.82
C VAL A 79 -0.12 7.20 -12.00
N PHE A 80 0.90 6.37 -11.75
CA PHE A 80 1.80 5.91 -12.81
C PHE A 80 1.13 4.91 -13.76
N ALA A 81 0.22 4.06 -13.26
CA ALA A 81 -0.56 3.17 -14.12
C ALA A 81 -1.48 3.96 -15.06
N ILE A 82 -2.21 4.96 -14.55
CA ILE A 82 -3.06 5.84 -15.37
C ILE A 82 -2.21 6.60 -16.38
N ALA A 83 -1.07 7.17 -15.97
CA ALA A 83 -0.17 7.87 -16.87
C ALA A 83 0.37 6.96 -17.99
N ALA A 84 0.70 5.70 -17.68
CA ALA A 84 1.13 4.73 -18.67
C ALA A 84 0.02 4.43 -19.69
N ILE A 85 -1.23 4.25 -19.24
CA ILE A 85 -2.38 4.01 -20.11
C ILE A 85 -2.60 5.21 -21.05
N ILE A 86 -2.65 6.43 -20.50
CA ILE A 86 -2.86 7.64 -21.28
C ILE A 86 -1.72 7.83 -22.31
N SER A 87 -0.47 7.65 -21.88
CA SER A 87 0.71 7.76 -22.76
C SER A 87 0.78 6.68 -23.84
N ASN A 88 0.06 5.55 -23.67
CA ASN A 88 -0.03 4.51 -24.69
C ASN A 88 -1.18 4.77 -25.68
N SER A 89 -2.21 5.51 -25.26
CA SER A 89 -3.36 5.88 -26.09
C SER A 89 -3.18 7.16 -26.92
N LEU A 90 -2.10 7.91 -26.67
CA LEU A 90 -1.65 9.06 -27.48
C LEU A 90 -0.61 8.63 -28.51
#